data_AF-A0A1C0VYT9-F1
#
_entry.id   AF-A0A1C0VYT9-F1
#
_cell.length_a   1.000
_cell.length_b   1.000
_cell.length_c   1.000
_cell.angle_alpha   90.00
_cell.angle_beta   90.00
_cell.angle_gamma   90.00
#
_symmetry.space_group_name_H-M   'P 1'
#
loop_
_entity.id
_entity.type
_entity.pdbx_description
1 polymer ?
#
loop_
_entity_poly.entity_id
_entity_poly.type
_entity_poly.pdbx_seq_one_letter_code
_entity_poly.pdbx_strand_id
1 'polypeptide(L)' 'MRPNFEAMTNAELRAYALAHRSDEDIEALRVLFDRRSPDSEAVWFHPPKTKEEEKEQFELFMKMADEIEGKNKSKS' A
#
# COMPACT_ATOMS: atom_id res chain seq x y z
N MET A 1 -4.88 -28.46 3.01
CA MET A 1 -3.63 -28.01 2.36
C MET A 1 -3.54 -26.51 2.52
N ARG A 2 -2.38 -25.95 2.87
CA ARG A 2 -2.21 -24.50 2.95
C ARG A 2 -2.01 -23.91 1.54
N PRO A 3 -2.68 -22.81 1.17
CA PRO A 3 -2.42 -22.13 -0.09
C PRO A 3 -0.98 -21.59 -0.17
N ASN A 4 -0.46 -21.44 -1.39
CA ASN A 4 0.80 -20.75 -1.62
C ASN A 4 0.55 -19.24 -1.73
N PHE A 5 0.62 -18.52 -0.62
CA PHE A 5 0.39 -17.07 -0.56
C PHE A 5 1.42 -16.25 -1.35
N GLU A 6 2.66 -16.73 -1.48
CA GLU A 6 3.70 -16.03 -2.24
C GLU A 6 3.38 -15.97 -3.74
N ALA A 7 2.68 -16.98 -4.26
CA ALA A 7 2.26 -17.02 -5.66
C ALA A 7 0.99 -16.22 -5.95
N MET A 8 0.26 -15.77 -4.91
CA MET A 8 -0.98 -15.00 -5.08
C MET A 8 -0.69 -13.52 -5.39
N THR A 9 -1.55 -12.94 -6.20
CA THR A 9 -1.64 -11.48 -6.40
C THR A 9 -2.15 -10.79 -5.13
N ASN A 10 -1.92 -9.47 -5.02
CA ASN A 10 -2.44 -8.70 -3.87
C ASN A 10 -3.98 -8.74 -3.78
N ALA A 11 -4.69 -8.86 -4.91
CA ALA A 11 -6.14 -8.99 -4.93
C ALA A 11 -6.60 -10.34 -4.36
N GLU A 12 -5.93 -11.43 -4.74
CA GLU A 12 -6.20 -12.77 -4.23
C GLU A 12 -5.88 -12.89 -2.74
N LEU A 13 -4.78 -12.30 -2.27
CA LEU A 13 -4.44 -12.26 -0.83
C LEU A 13 -5.52 -11.54 -0.01
N ARG A 14 -6.02 -10.40 -0.50
CA ARG A 14 -7.11 -9.65 0.16
C ARG A 14 -8.41 -10.45 0.17
N ALA A 15 -8.78 -11.06 -0.96
CA ALA A 15 -9.99 -11.87 -1.07
C ALA A 15 -9.92 -13.09 -0.14
N TYR A 16 -8.76 -13.74 -0.09
CA TYR A 16 -8.52 -14.86 0.80
C TYR A 16 -8.65 -14.46 2.27
N ALA A 17 -7.94 -13.41 2.71
CA ALA A 17 -7.98 -12.92 4.09
C ALA A 17 -9.39 -12.46 4.52
N LEU A 18 -10.19 -11.91 3.60
CA LEU A 18 -11.58 -11.52 3.88
C LEU A 18 -12.52 -12.71 4.04
N ALA A 19 -12.31 -13.78 3.27
CA ALA A 19 -13.11 -15.00 3.32
C ALA A 19 -12.72 -15.92 4.50
N HIS A 20 -11.48 -15.82 4.98
CA HIS A 20 -10.90 -16.67 6.02
C HIS A 20 -10.39 -15.76 7.15
N ARG A 21 -11.31 -15.22 7.96
CA ARG A 21 -11.00 -14.25 9.03
C ARG A 21 -10.59 -14.92 10.35
N SER A 22 -9.81 -16.01 10.31
CA SER A 22 -9.37 -16.75 11.50
C SER A 22 -7.90 -16.46 11.84
N ASP A 23 -7.46 -16.81 13.06
CA ASP A 23 -6.10 -16.58 13.53
C ASP A 23 -5.01 -17.31 12.70
N GLU A 24 -5.37 -18.40 12.00
CA GLU A 24 -4.46 -19.15 11.13
C GLU A 24 -4.20 -18.46 9.77
N ASP A 25 -5.00 -17.46 9.41
CA ASP A 25 -5.00 -16.81 8.10
C ASP A 25 -4.20 -15.49 8.06
N ILE A 26 -3.52 -15.15 9.17
CA ILE A 26 -2.63 -13.99 9.28
C ILE A 26 -1.51 -14.05 8.22
N GLU A 27 -1.13 -15.24 7.74
CA GLU A 27 -0.08 -15.40 6.73
C GLU A 27 -0.41 -14.72 5.39
N ALA A 28 -1.68 -14.71 4.96
CA ALA A 28 -2.07 -14.01 3.74
C ALA A 28 -1.89 -12.48 3.91
N LEU A 29 -2.17 -11.97 5.11
CA LEU A 29 -1.95 -10.56 5.45
C LEU A 29 -0.45 -10.25 5.61
N ARG A 30 0.33 -11.15 6.20
CA ARG A 30 1.79 -11.00 6.33
C ARG A 30 2.44 -10.83 4.96
N VAL A 31 2.16 -11.72 4.01
CA VAL A 31 2.70 -11.63 2.64
C VAL A 31 2.25 -10.34 1.97
N LEU A 32 1.00 -9.92 2.16
CA LEU A 32 0.51 -8.65 1.62
C LEU A 32 1.26 -7.44 2.20
N PHE A 33 1.57 -7.46 3.50
CA PHE A 33 2.26 -6.36 4.17
C PHE A 33 3.76 -6.33 3.90
N ASP A 34 4.41 -7.48 3.76
CA ASP A 34 5.84 -7.61 3.40
C ASP A 34 6.13 -7.02 2.00
N ARG A 35 5.11 -6.96 1.12
CA ARG A 35 5.21 -6.35 -0.22
C ARG A 35 5.13 -4.83 -0.23
N ARG A 36 4.86 -4.18 0.90
CA ARG A 36 4.85 -2.72 0.98
C ARG A 36 6.28 -2.18 0.93
N SER A 37 6.43 -0.95 0.43
CA SER A 37 7.69 -0.22 0.56
C SER A 37 8.06 -0.10 2.05
N PRO A 38 9.36 -0.17 2.41
CA PRO A 38 9.80 0.03 3.78
C PRO A 38 9.30 1.36 4.35
N ASP A 39 8.99 1.39 5.66
CA ASP A 39 8.54 2.61 6.33
C ASP A 39 9.59 3.74 6.26
N SER A 40 10.87 3.40 6.09
CA SER A 40 11.96 4.36 5.87
C SER A 40 11.84 5.16 4.57
N GLU A 41 11.09 4.64 3.59
CA GLU A 41 10.83 5.30 2.31
C GLU A 41 9.43 5.94 2.27
N ALA A 42 8.63 5.78 3.33
CA ALA A 42 7.28 6.32 3.40
C ALA A 42 7.27 7.83 3.69
N VAL A 43 6.46 8.57 2.93
CA VAL A 43 6.16 9.97 3.22
C VAL A 43 4.98 10.04 4.17
N TRP A 44 5.16 10.72 5.30
CA TRP A 44 4.13 10.88 6.33
C TRP A 44 3.49 12.28 6.23
N PHE A 45 2.17 12.31 6.01
CA PHE A 45 1.39 13.55 6.04
C PHE A 45 0.83 13.76 7.44
N HIS A 46 1.27 14.81 8.11
CA HIS A 46 0.78 15.19 9.45
C HIS A 46 -0.34 16.22 9.34
N PRO A 47 -1.28 16.29 10.30
CA PRO A 47 -2.29 17.33 10.31
C PRO A 47 -1.64 18.72 10.23
N PRO A 48 -1.95 19.53 9.19
CA PRO A 48 -1.33 20.83 9.01
C PRO A 48 -1.81 21.79 10.11
N LYS A 49 -0.91 22.65 10.58
CA LYS A 49 -1.21 23.68 11.59
C LYS A 49 -1.53 25.04 10.97
N THR A 50 -1.13 25.24 9.71
CA THR A 50 -1.35 26.48 8.94
C THR A 50 -1.91 26.17 7.55
N LYS A 51 -2.43 27.20 6.87
CA LYS A 51 -2.95 27.08 5.51
C LYS A 51 -1.84 26.88 4.48
N GLU A 52 -0.67 27.44 4.77
CA GLU A 52 0.54 27.28 3.97
C GLU A 52 1.02 25.83 4.05
N GLU A 53 1.09 25.23 5.24
CA GLU A 53 1.44 23.82 5.42
C GLU A 53 0.44 22.87 4.72
N GLU A 54 -0.86 23.18 4.79
CA GLU A 54 -1.90 22.43 4.07
C GLU A 54 -1.65 22.43 2.56
N LYS A 55 -1.32 23.60 2.00
CA LYS A 55 -1.04 23.76 0.58
C LYS A 55 0.22 23.01 0.16
N GLU A 56 1.31 23.14 0.90
CA GLU A 56 2.58 22.46 0.62
C GLU A 56 2.43 20.93 0.64
N GLN A 57 1.72 20.41 1.65
CA GLN A 57 1.44 18.97 1.73
C GLN A 57 0.59 18.48 0.56
N PHE A 58 -0.40 19.26 0.14
CA PHE A 58 -1.24 18.90 -0.99
C PHE A 58 -0.47 18.90 -2.32
N GLU A 59 0.40 19.89 -2.55
CA GLU A 59 1.26 19.94 -3.72
C GLU A 59 2.24 18.75 -3.78
N LEU A 60 2.84 18.39 -2.63
CA LEU A 60 3.67 17.20 -2.52
C LEU A 60 2.89 15.92 -2.85
N PHE A 61 1.66 15.78 -2.33
CA PHE A 61 0.78 14.66 -2.62
C PHE A 61 0.49 14.53 -4.12
N MET A 62 0.12 15.63 -4.79
CA MET A 62 -0.16 15.62 -6.23
C MET A 62 1.05 15.16 -7.04
N LYS A 63 2.24 15.66 -6.72
CA LYS A 63 3.49 15.24 -7.38
C LYS A 63 3.73 13.73 -7.21
N MET A 64 3.53 13.19 -6.01
CA MET A 64 3.68 11.76 -5.76
C MET A 64 2.68 10.92 -6.56
N ALA A 65 1.43 11.38 -6.68
CA ALA A 65 0.39 10.70 -7.47
C ALA A 65 0.76 10.62 -8.95
N ASP A 66 1.26 11.72 -9.52
CA ASP A 66 1.72 11.78 -10.92
C ASP A 66 2.90 10.81 -11.18
N GLU A 67 3.87 10.74 -10.26
CA GLU A 67 5.00 9.80 -10.35
C GLU A 67 4.54 8.34 -10.31
N ILE A 68 3.53 8.01 -9.50
CA ILE A 68 2.94 6.67 -9.44
C ILE A 68 2.20 6.35 -10.74
N GLU A 69 1.42 7.29 -11.28
CA GLU A 69 0.73 7.10 -12.55
C GLU A 69 1.73 6.88 -13.70
N GLY A 70 2.81 7.67 -13.74
CA GLY A 70 3.90 7.50 -14.71
C GLY A 70 4.58 6.13 -14.62
N LYS A 71 4.88 5.66 -13.41
CA LYS A 71 5.45 4.31 -13.18
C LYS A 71 4.52 3.17 -13.60
N ASN A 72 3.21 3.36 -13.48
CA ASN A 72 2.22 2.37 -13.91
C ASN A 72 2.08 2.33 -15.44
N LYS A 73 2.17 3.48 -16.11
CA LYS A 73 2.14 3.56 -17.59
C LYS A 73 3.39 2.98 -18.26
N SER A 74 4.56 3.08 -17.62
CA SER A 74 5.82 2.54 -18.17
C SER A 74 6.00 1.03 -17.95
N LYS A 75 5.20 0.42 -17.06
CA LYS A 75 5.19 -1.03 -16.79
C LYS A 75 4.12 -1.79 -17.59
N SER A 76 3.24 -1.10 -18.32
CA SER A 76 2.20 -1.71 -19.15
C SER A 76 2.57 -1.74 -20.62
#